data_AF-A0A7C3IKK1-F1
#
_entry.id   AF-A0A7C3IKK1-F1
#
_cell.length_a   1.000
_cell.length_b   1.000
_cell.length_c   1.000
_cell.angle_alpha   90.00
_cell.angle_beta   90.00
_cell.angle_gamma   90.00
#
_symmetry.space_group_name_H-M   'P 1'
#
loop_
_entity.id
_entity.type
_entity.pdbx_description
1 polymer ?
#
loop_
_entity_poly.entity_id
_entity_poly.type
_entity_poly.pdbx_seq_one_letter_code
_entity_poly.pdbx_strand_id
1 'polypeptide(L)' 'VFREPYQEKEDGRILSLLFSFDQSHYCVVVDELIGKQEIVVKSMSQTILQDCSFFSGGTIFGDGSIGFVVDMQGFLEALK' A
#
# COMPACT_ATOMS: atom_id res chain seq x y z
N VAL A 1 14.53 10.17 -2.52
CA VAL A 1 13.30 9.38 -2.68
C VAL A 1 13.52 8.47 -3.88
N PHE A 2 13.59 7.16 -3.68
CA PHE A 2 13.77 6.19 -4.76
C PHE A 2 12.41 5.97 -5.42
N ARG A 3 12.20 6.51 -6.62
CA ARG A 3 10.94 6.38 -7.36
C ARG A 3 11.17 5.52 -8.59
N GLU A 4 10.54 4.35 -8.65
CA GLU A 4 10.59 3.43 -9.78
C GLU A 4 9.18 3.34 -10.40
N PRO A 5 8.90 4.13 -11.46
CA PRO A 5 7.58 4.17 -12.08
C PRO A 5 7.25 2.86 -12.81
N TYR A 6 5.94 2.56 -12.89
CA TYR A 6 5.44 1.55 -13.83
C TYR A 6 5.94 1.92 -15.23
N GLN A 7 6.64 0.99 -15.89
CA GLN A 7 6.91 1.07 -17.32
C GLN A 7 6.06 -0.02 -17.94
N GLU A 8 5.20 0.33 -18.91
CA GLU A 8 4.65 -0.67 -19.83
C GLU A 8 5.83 -1.35 -20.52
N LYS A 9 6.25 -2.49 -19.99
CA LYS A 9 7.33 -3.27 -20.57
C LYS A 9 6.72 -4.15 -21.64
N GLU A 10 7.18 -3.99 -22.88
CA GLU A 10 6.91 -4.90 -24.01
C GLU A 10 7.23 -6.38 -23.69
N ASP A 11 7.88 -6.65 -22.55
CA ASP A 11 8.37 -7.95 -22.08
C ASP A 11 7.50 -8.61 -20.99
N GLY A 12 6.29 -8.12 -20.72
CA GLY A 12 5.33 -8.77 -19.80
C GLY A 12 5.75 -8.80 -18.31
N ARG A 13 6.71 -7.96 -17.90
CA ARG A 13 7.19 -7.90 -16.51
C ARG A 13 6.23 -7.12 -15.62
N ILE A 14 5.95 -7.66 -14.44
CA ILE A 14 5.05 -7.05 -13.44
C ILE A 14 5.90 -6.58 -12.25
N LEU A 15 5.65 -5.36 -11.76
CA LEU A 15 6.27 -4.85 -10.54
C LEU A 15 5.48 -5.35 -9.33
N SER A 16 6.17 -5.87 -8.32
CA SER A 16 5.49 -6.42 -7.15
C SER A 16 6.28 -6.29 -5.86
N LEU A 17 5.56 -6.08 -4.76
CA LEU A 17 6.08 -6.05 -3.40
C LEU A 17 5.95 -7.44 -2.77
N LEU A 18 7.08 -8.06 -2.44
CA LEU A 18 7.14 -9.31 -1.69
C LEU A 18 7.24 -9.00 -0.20
N PHE A 19 6.36 -9.60 0.60
CA PHE A 19 6.39 -9.47 2.05
C PHE A 19 6.15 -10.81 2.73
N SER A 20 6.83 -10.99 3.85
CA SER A 20 6.66 -12.14 4.75
C SER A 20 5.70 -11.74 5.86
N PHE A 21 4.63 -12.50 6.03
CA PHE A 21 3.66 -12.31 7.10
C PHE A 21 3.39 -13.66 7.77
N ASP A 22 3.72 -13.75 9.06
CA ASP A 22 3.80 -15.01 9.81
C ASP A 22 4.72 -16.03 9.09
N GLN A 23 4.22 -17.23 8.75
CA GLN A 23 4.99 -18.28 8.06
C GLN A 23 4.72 -18.32 6.55
N SER A 24 4.11 -17.27 5.98
CA SER A 24 3.72 -17.21 4.57
C SER A 24 4.37 -16.03 3.85
N HIS A 25 4.60 -16.22 2.55
CA HIS A 25 5.07 -15.16 1.65
C HIS A 25 3.95 -14.74 0.72
N TYR A 26 3.80 -13.44 0.56
CA TYR A 26 2.74 -12.82 -0.23
C TYR A 26 3.34 -11.79 -1.17
N CYS A 27 2.69 -11.61 -2.32
CA CYS A 27 3.12 -10.71 -3.36
C CYS A 27 1.98 -9.76 -3.73
N VAL A 28 2.20 -8.45 -3.67
CA VAL A 28 1.24 -7.43 -4.16
C VAL A 28 1.79 -6.79 -5.41
N VAL A 29 1.04 -6.93 -6.50
CA VAL A 29 1.30 -6.21 -7.74
C VAL A 29 1.00 -4.73 -7.53
N VAL A 30 1.93 -3.87 -7.91
CA VAL A 30 1.79 -2.41 -7.80
C VAL A 30 2.16 -1.77 -9.12
N ASP A 31 1.60 -0.59 -9.37
CA ASP A 31 1.98 0.21 -10.53
C ASP A 31 3.40 0.77 -10.31
N GLU A 32 3.61 1.50 -9.21
CA GLU A 32 4.83 2.25 -8.99
C GLU A 32 5.38 2.08 -7.56
N LEU A 33 6.70 2.04 -7.44
CA LEU A 33 7.39 2.14 -6.15
C LEU A 33 7.80 3.59 -5.90
N ILE A 34 7.18 4.25 -4.92
CA ILE A 34 7.50 5.64 -4.54
C ILE A 34 8.75 5.73 -3.64
N GLY A 35 9.13 4.61 -3.00
CA GLY A 35 10.31 4.48 -2.13
C GLY A 35 9.97 4.47 -0.64
N LYS A 36 10.98 4.68 0.20
CA LYS A 36 10.83 4.74 1.66
C LYS A 36 10.74 6.19 2.14
N GLN A 37 9.76 6.47 3.01
CA GLN A 37 9.54 7.77 3.62
C GLN A 37 9.00 7.63 5.05
N GLU A 38 9.35 8.57 5.93
CA GLU A 38 8.70 8.72 7.23
C GLU A 38 7.38 9.48 7.09
N ILE A 39 6.33 8.97 7.72
CA ILE A 39 4.98 9.54 7.64
C ILE A 39 4.41 9.79 9.03
N VAL A 40 3.48 10.74 9.12
CA VAL A 40 2.61 10.88 10.30
C VAL A 40 1.29 10.20 9.99
N VAL A 41 0.98 9.14 10.73
CA VAL A 41 -0.30 8.43 10.59
C VAL A 41 -1.37 9.20 11.34
N LYS A 42 -2.45 9.55 10.64
CA LYS A 42 -3.66 10.16 11.17
C LYS A 42 -4.74 9.08 11.22
N SER A 43 -5.38 8.92 12.38
CA SER A 43 -6.53 8.05 12.50
C SER A 43 -7.66 8.58 11.64
N MET A 44 -8.29 7.68 10.88
CA MET A 44 -9.44 7.99 10.03
C MET A 44 -10.69 7.43 10.67
N SER A 45 -11.82 8.12 10.52
CA SER A 45 -13.08 7.65 11.07
C SER A 45 -13.51 6.37 10.37
N GLN A 46 -13.96 5.38 11.14
CA GLN A 46 -14.45 4.10 10.62
C GLN A 46 -15.57 4.28 9.58
N THR A 47 -16.39 5.32 9.68
CA THR A 47 -17.44 5.65 8.69
C THR A 47 -16.89 5.91 7.29
N ILE A 48 -15.69 6.49 7.15
CA ILE A 48 -15.08 6.81 5.85
C ILE A 48 -14.44 5.57 5.22
N LEU A 49 -14.02 4.60 6.04
CA LEU A 49 -13.30 3.41 5.62
C LEU A 49 -14.14 2.12 5.80
N GLN A 50 -15.47 2.22 5.89
CA GLN A 50 -16.34 1.06 6.14
C GLN A 50 -16.11 -0.07 5.12
N ASP A 51 -15.98 0.28 3.85
CA ASP A 51 -15.75 -0.69 2.76
C ASP A 51 -14.26 -1.03 2.55
N CYS A 52 -13.36 -0.35 3.27
CA CYS A 52 -11.91 -0.51 3.16
C CYS A 52 -11.29 -0.73 4.55
N SER A 53 -11.81 -1.72 5.27
CA SER A 53 -11.42 -2.06 6.65
C SER A 53 -9.94 -2.43 6.83
N PHE A 54 -9.24 -2.70 5.72
CA PHE A 54 -7.81 -3.00 5.68
C PHE A 54 -6.91 -1.77 5.67
N PHE A 55 -7.43 -0.56 5.86
CA PHE A 55 -6.61 0.64 6.11
C PHE A 55 -6.61 1.00 7.60
N SER A 56 -5.41 1.16 8.17
CA SER A 56 -5.23 1.54 9.59
C SER A 56 -5.20 3.05 9.82
N GLY A 57 -5.08 3.84 8.75
CA GLY A 57 -5.07 5.30 8.82
C GLY A 57 -4.65 5.94 7.51
N GLY A 58 -4.49 7.26 7.53
CA GLY A 58 -4.05 8.05 6.38
C GLY A 58 -2.93 9.03 6.72
N THR A 59 -2.26 9.54 5.71
CA THR A 59 -1.28 10.62 5.83
C THR A 59 -1.54 11.65 4.74
N ILE A 60 -1.14 12.89 5.01
CA ILE A 60 -1.14 13.97 4.01
C ILE A 60 0.33 14.27 3.74
N PHE A 61 0.76 14.05 2.50
CA PHE A 61 2.13 14.31 2.07
C PHE A 61 2.37 15.83 1.93
N GLY A 62 3.63 16.25 1.84
CA GLY A 62 4.00 17.66 1.75
C GLY A 62 3.51 18.38 0.49
N ASP A 63 3.15 17.62 -0.55
CA ASP A 63 2.53 18.10 -1.78
C ASP A 63 0.98 18.13 -1.70
N GLY A 64 0.41 17.76 -0.57
CA GLY A 64 -1.03 17.72 -0.34
C GLY A 64 -1.72 16.43 -0.79
N SER A 65 -1.00 15.48 -1.40
CA SER A 65 -1.57 14.18 -1.75
C SER A 65 -1.90 13.35 -0.49
N ILE A 66 -2.90 12.47 -0.60
CA ILE A 66 -3.35 11.62 0.50
C ILE A 66 -2.83 10.20 0.27
N GLY A 67 -2.16 9.65 1.28
CA GLY A 67 -1.75 8.24 1.32
C GLY A 67 -2.51 7.48 2.40
N PHE A 68 -2.74 6.19 2.18
CA PHE A 68 -3.33 5.30 3.18
C PHE A 68 -2.29 4.30 3.68
N VAL A 69 -2.39 3.95 4.96
CA VAL A 69 -1.57 2.90 5.57
C VAL A 69 -2.37 1.60 5.52
N VAL A 70 -1.84 0.61 4.81
CA VAL A 70 -2.45 -0.73 4.71
C VAL A 70 -2.14 -1.51 5.98
N ASP A 71 -3.17 -2.03 6.63
CA ASP A 71 -3.07 -3.08 7.63
C ASP A 71 -3.02 -4.44 6.93
N MET A 72 -1.86 -5.11 7.02
CA MET A 72 -1.64 -6.34 6.27
C MET A 72 -2.54 -7.49 6.71
N GLN A 73 -2.93 -7.54 7.99
CA GLN A 73 -3.80 -8.60 8.48
C GLN A 73 -5.21 -8.44 7.89
N GLY A 74 -5.82 -7.26 8.04
CA GLY A 74 -7.13 -6.94 7.48
C GLY A 74 -7.13 -7.04 5.95
N PHE A 75 -6.03 -6.66 5.29
CA PHE A 75 -5.90 -6.80 3.84
C PHE A 75 -5.94 -8.26 3.40
N LEU A 76 -5.21 -9.15 4.09
CA LEU A 76 -5.22 -10.58 3.77
C LEU A 76 -6.55 -11.25 4.14
N GLU A 77 -7.24 -10.79 5.18
CA GLU A 77 -8.58 -11.27 5.55
C GLU A 77 -9.63 -10.88 4.51
N ALA A 78 -9.55 -9.67 3.94
CA ALA A 78 -10.47 -9.18 2.92
C ALA A 78 -10.31 -9.88 1.55
N LEU A 79 -9.18 -10.56 1.31
CA LEU A 79 -8.93 -11.32 0.07
C LEU A 79 -9.45 -12.76 0.13
N LYS A 80 -9.89 -13.25 1.30
CA LYS A 80 -10.46 -14.58 1.48
C LYS A 80 -11.96 -14.58 1.21
#